data_AF-A0A1Y5Y060-F1
#
_entry.id   AF-A0A1Y5Y060-F1
#
_cell.length_a   1.000
_cell.length_b   1.000
_cell.length_c   1.000
_cell.angle_alpha   90.00
_cell.angle_beta   90.00
_cell.angle_gamma   90.00
#
_symmetry.space_group_name_H-M   'P 1'
#
loop_
_entity.id
_entity.type
_entity.pdbx_description
1 polymer ?
#
loop_
_entity_poly.entity_id
_entity_poly.type
_entity_poly.pdbx_seq_one_letter_code
_entity_poly.pdbx_strand_id
1 'polypeptide(L)'
;MPGPRSLAVAAVTALLSGAVFAIGTAPAQAADPKPCDIYASGGTPCIAAHSTVRALYGSYNGNLYQVRRSSDNATRNVGVLAAGGTADASAQDTFCANTSCVITVVYDQSGRGNDLWYQGSSVVPGSSQSKPAIATTESLTVGGNKAYSLYINPGNSYWRDGHLTGVPTGAAPEGMYMVTSGTHVNNGCCFDYGNSETTRTADAAGAMDAINFSTQCWFGGCSGTGPWVQADLEWGLYSGGSQSWNPNQRAFTNKYVTAMLKNNGTTRFALKGSNAQAGNLTTLWDGALPPGYSPMKKQGAIILGSGGDCCKPGGGANLSAGTFYEGAMVSGYPSDATENAVQANIVAAGYSTGTTNPGGTVRAVGAGKCLDVPSSTAGTQARIWDCTGGANQAWIRSASGQLTVYSGGEQKCLDAYGQQTSAGTKVVIWSCNGQPNQQWNVNANGTITGVQSGLCLDVSGASTANGALVQLWTCHNGSNQQWTLT
;
A
#
# COMPACT_ATOMS: atom_id res chain seq x y z
N MET A 1 30.63 11.08 100.80
CA MET A 1 30.50 12.43 100.21
C MET A 1 30.78 12.31 98.73
N PRO A 2 29.80 12.58 97.86
CA PRO A 2 30.03 13.70 96.94
C PRO A 2 28.74 14.46 96.55
N GLY A 3 28.93 15.74 96.27
CA GLY A 3 27.90 16.72 95.90
C GLY A 3 27.43 16.65 94.44
N PRO A 4 26.45 17.51 94.09
CA PRO A 4 25.57 17.32 92.94
C PRO A 4 26.16 17.95 91.67
N ARG A 5 25.87 17.33 90.51
CA ARG A 5 26.04 17.97 89.20
C ARG A 5 24.80 17.74 88.32
N SER A 6 24.21 18.89 87.99
CA SER A 6 23.19 19.29 87.03
C SER A 6 22.70 18.26 85.99
N LEU A 7 21.36 18.14 85.91
CA LEU A 7 20.63 17.54 84.79
C LEU A 7 20.72 18.44 83.54
N ALA A 8 21.07 17.84 82.40
CA ALA A 8 20.80 18.37 81.07
C ALA A 8 19.83 17.42 80.36
N VAL A 9 18.69 17.94 79.92
CA VAL A 9 17.68 17.21 79.14
C VAL A 9 18.09 17.31 77.66
N ALA A 10 18.43 16.17 77.05
CA ALA A 10 18.63 16.06 75.60
C ALA A 10 17.42 15.35 74.98
N ALA A 11 16.72 16.04 74.09
CA ALA A 11 15.61 15.52 73.30
C ALA A 11 16.15 14.55 72.22
N VAL A 12 15.57 13.35 72.14
CA VAL A 12 15.87 12.37 71.10
C VAL A 12 14.85 12.55 69.96
N THR A 13 15.32 13.05 68.82
CA THR A 13 14.54 13.16 67.58
C THR A 13 14.64 11.84 66.81
N ALA A 14 13.53 11.13 66.65
CA ALA A 14 13.44 9.92 65.83
C ALA A 14 13.37 10.31 64.34
N LEU A 15 14.39 9.96 63.56
CA LEU A 15 14.40 10.07 62.10
C LEU A 15 13.66 8.86 61.48
N LEU A 16 12.46 9.09 60.95
CA LEU A 16 11.77 8.15 60.06
C LEU A 16 12.42 8.20 58.67
N SER A 17 13.08 7.10 58.28
CA SER A 17 13.61 6.89 56.94
C SER A 17 12.47 6.54 55.98
N GLY A 18 11.92 7.54 55.28
CA GLY A 18 11.02 7.32 54.16
C GLY A 18 11.79 6.88 52.92
N ALA A 19 11.65 5.62 52.50
CA ALA A 19 12.15 5.15 51.22
C ALA A 19 11.27 5.76 50.10
N VAL A 20 11.78 6.78 49.42
CA VAL A 20 11.18 7.31 48.19
C VAL A 20 11.54 6.36 47.05
N PHE A 21 10.58 5.55 46.59
CA PHE A 21 10.72 4.84 45.33
C PHE A 21 10.67 5.87 44.19
N ALA A 22 11.84 6.21 43.64
CA ALA A 22 11.91 6.91 42.37
C ALA A 22 11.38 5.96 41.29
N ILE A 23 10.16 6.23 40.81
CA ILE A 23 9.62 5.60 39.62
C ILE A 23 10.46 6.17 38.46
N GLY A 24 11.51 5.46 38.08
CA GLY A 24 12.27 5.79 36.88
C GLY A 24 11.31 5.76 35.70
N THR A 25 11.05 6.91 35.09
CA THR A 25 10.47 6.96 33.76
C THR A 25 11.38 6.15 32.85
N ALA A 26 10.87 5.05 32.29
CA ALA A 26 11.56 4.34 31.22
C ALA A 26 12.00 5.38 30.17
N PRO A 27 13.23 5.31 29.63
CA PRO A 27 13.64 6.21 28.57
C PRO A 27 12.60 6.09 27.45
N ALA A 28 12.03 7.23 27.03
CA ALA A 28 11.14 7.26 25.88
C ALA A 28 11.89 6.60 24.72
N GLN A 29 11.38 5.47 24.25
CA GLN A 29 11.97 4.73 23.15
C GLN A 29 11.94 5.68 21.95
N ALA A 30 13.11 6.11 21.48
CA ALA A 30 13.20 6.97 20.30
C ALA A 30 12.44 6.27 19.17
N ALA A 31 11.52 6.98 18.51
CA ALA A 31 10.77 6.41 17.40
C ALA A 31 11.74 5.91 16.34
N ASP A 32 11.54 4.69 15.84
CA ASP A 32 12.40 4.11 14.82
C ASP A 32 12.46 5.03 13.59
N PRO A 33 13.67 5.39 13.10
CA PRO A 33 13.81 6.30 11.97
C PRO A 33 13.11 5.73 10.74
N LYS A 34 12.36 6.59 10.05
CA LYS A 34 11.63 6.29 8.81
C LYS A 34 12.38 6.90 7.61
N PRO A 35 11.95 6.64 6.36
CA PRO A 35 12.70 7.05 5.18
C PRO A 35 13.12 8.51 5.18
N CYS A 36 12.26 9.45 5.60
CA CYS A 36 12.61 10.87 5.62
C CYS A 36 13.54 11.28 6.76
N ASP A 37 13.53 10.57 7.90
CA ASP A 37 14.54 10.77 8.95
C ASP A 37 15.92 10.30 8.46
N ILE A 38 15.97 9.18 7.75
CA ILE A 38 17.18 8.64 7.15
C ILE A 38 17.74 9.62 6.11
N TYR A 39 16.89 10.12 5.21
CA TYR A 39 17.26 11.13 4.22
C TYR A 39 17.78 12.42 4.86
N ALA A 40 17.11 12.92 5.91
CA ALA A 40 17.58 14.08 6.66
C ALA A 40 18.95 13.84 7.31
N SER A 41 19.15 12.68 7.94
CA SER A 41 20.45 12.31 8.53
C SER A 41 21.58 12.19 7.49
N GLY A 42 21.22 11.82 6.25
CA GLY A 42 22.12 11.75 5.10
C GLY A 42 22.38 13.08 4.40
N GLY A 43 21.86 14.20 4.92
CA GLY A 43 22.07 15.54 4.36
C GLY A 43 21.21 15.87 3.13
N THR A 44 20.21 15.05 2.80
CA THR A 44 19.30 15.27 1.67
C THR A 44 17.86 15.14 2.14
N PRO A 45 17.30 16.13 2.87
CA PRO A 45 16.01 16.01 3.52
C PRO A 45 14.86 15.93 2.50
N CYS A 46 13.79 15.22 2.88
CA CYS A 46 12.55 15.17 2.11
C CYS A 46 11.95 16.57 1.94
N ILE A 47 11.52 16.86 0.71
CA ILE A 47 10.74 18.05 0.34
C ILE A 47 9.28 17.73 0.03
N ALA A 48 8.97 16.45 -0.18
CA ALA A 48 7.61 15.93 -0.29
C ALA A 48 7.64 14.46 0.09
N ALA A 49 6.68 14.01 0.91
CA ALA A 49 6.63 12.65 1.43
C ALA A 49 5.18 12.14 1.39
N HIS A 50 4.89 11.18 0.51
CA HIS A 50 3.54 10.70 0.24
C HIS A 50 3.42 9.21 0.51
N SER A 51 2.37 8.82 1.22
CA SER A 51 2.06 7.41 1.42
C SER A 51 0.59 7.26 1.79
N THR A 52 -0.05 6.21 1.29
CA THR A 52 -1.37 5.79 1.79
C THR A 52 -1.26 4.65 2.80
N VAL A 53 -0.05 4.14 3.06
CA VAL A 53 0.14 2.92 3.85
C VAL A 53 0.83 3.15 5.20
N ARG A 54 1.75 4.11 5.34
CA ARG A 54 2.42 4.39 6.63
C ARG A 54 3.01 5.79 6.70
N ALA A 55 3.40 6.19 7.91
CA ALA A 55 4.25 7.36 8.11
C ALA A 55 5.67 7.16 7.56
N LEU A 56 6.22 8.25 7.00
CA LEU A 56 7.57 8.36 6.45
C LEU A 56 8.53 9.16 7.34
N TYR A 57 8.04 9.67 8.47
CA TYR A 57 8.83 10.18 9.61
C TYR A 57 8.43 9.44 10.89
N GLY A 58 9.40 9.13 11.75
CA GLY A 58 9.16 8.40 13.00
C GLY A 58 8.23 9.16 13.96
N SER A 59 8.24 10.48 13.91
CA SER A 59 7.37 11.33 14.73
C SER A 59 6.04 11.73 14.06
N TYR A 60 5.79 11.31 12.82
CA TYR A 60 4.59 11.76 12.11
C TYR A 60 3.32 11.14 12.69
N ASN A 61 2.37 11.98 13.11
CA ASN A 61 1.09 11.56 13.69
C ASN A 61 -0.11 12.23 12.97
N GLY A 62 0.09 12.64 11.71
CA GLY A 62 -0.90 13.36 10.93
C GLY A 62 -1.76 12.47 10.02
N ASN A 63 -2.44 13.12 9.08
CA ASN A 63 -3.28 12.46 8.07
C ASN A 63 -2.44 12.02 6.89
N LEU A 64 -2.54 10.75 6.47
CA LEU A 64 -1.85 10.23 5.31
C LEU A 64 -2.55 10.57 4.00
N TYR A 65 -3.88 10.44 3.97
CA TYR A 65 -4.70 10.72 2.79
C TYR A 65 -6.14 11.03 3.18
N GLN A 66 -6.96 11.45 2.21
CA GLN A 66 -8.39 11.67 2.38
C GLN A 66 -9.19 10.75 1.46
N VAL A 67 -10.27 10.18 2.01
CA VAL A 67 -11.28 9.46 1.25
C VAL A 67 -12.56 10.29 1.13
N ARG A 68 -13.28 10.12 0.03
CA ARG A 68 -14.63 10.64 -0.19
C ARG A 68 -15.56 9.50 -0.55
N ARG A 69 -16.70 9.40 0.12
CA ARG A 69 -17.70 8.36 -0.14
C ARG A 69 -18.76 8.81 -1.14
N SER A 70 -19.26 7.90 -1.96
CA SER A 70 -20.21 8.19 -3.03
C SER A 70 -21.65 8.39 -2.55
N SER A 71 -22.00 7.91 -1.35
CA SER A 71 -23.34 8.01 -0.79
C SER A 71 -23.81 9.45 -0.57
N ASP A 72 -22.91 10.35 -0.15
CA ASP A 72 -23.25 11.72 0.24
C ASP A 72 -22.13 12.74 -0.02
N ASN A 73 -21.03 12.33 -0.67
CA ASN A 73 -19.84 13.15 -0.89
C ASN A 73 -19.12 13.64 0.38
N ALA A 74 -19.45 13.09 1.55
CA ALA A 74 -18.68 13.37 2.76
C ALA A 74 -17.22 12.91 2.59
N THR A 75 -16.30 13.61 3.25
CA THR A 75 -14.88 13.27 3.27
C THR A 75 -14.41 12.85 4.66
N ARG A 76 -13.36 12.04 4.71
CA ARG A 76 -12.70 11.61 5.93
C ARG A 76 -11.21 11.51 5.69
N ASN A 77 -10.41 12.10 6.57
CA ASN A 77 -8.98 11.89 6.57
C ASN A 77 -8.64 10.57 7.26
N VAL A 78 -7.69 9.83 6.68
CA VAL A 78 -7.14 8.60 7.25
C VAL A 78 -5.75 8.94 7.77
N GLY A 79 -5.56 8.83 9.08
CA GLY A 79 -4.29 9.04 9.76
C GLY A 79 -3.52 7.74 9.98
N VAL A 80 -2.60 7.78 10.94
CA VAL A 80 -1.84 6.62 11.40
C VAL A 80 -2.40 6.06 12.70
N LEU A 81 -2.21 4.76 12.93
CA LEU A 81 -2.60 4.08 14.19
C LEU A 81 -1.84 4.61 15.41
N ALA A 82 -0.60 5.04 15.20
CA ALA A 82 0.28 5.69 16.17
C ALA A 82 1.34 6.50 15.42
N ALA A 83 2.03 7.41 16.12
CA ALA A 83 3.11 8.19 15.53
C ALA A 83 4.16 7.28 14.85
N GLY A 84 4.52 7.57 13.60
CA GLY A 84 5.43 6.75 12.80
C GLY A 84 4.85 5.40 12.32
N GLY A 85 3.58 5.15 12.57
CA GLY A 85 2.91 3.86 12.33
C GLY A 85 2.26 3.70 10.95
N THR A 86 1.57 2.58 10.78
CA THR A 86 0.76 2.23 9.60
C THR A 86 -0.55 3.04 9.59
N ALA A 87 -1.14 3.21 8.40
CA ALA A 87 -2.46 3.81 8.20
C ALA A 87 -3.56 3.15 9.05
N ASP A 88 -4.50 3.95 9.56
CA ASP A 88 -5.72 3.45 10.20
C ASP A 88 -6.76 3.02 9.16
N ALA A 89 -6.56 1.84 8.59
CA ALA A 89 -7.48 1.26 7.62
C ALA A 89 -8.90 1.03 8.20
N SER A 90 -9.04 0.85 9.52
CA SER A 90 -10.34 0.64 10.17
C SER A 90 -11.23 1.88 10.12
N ALA A 91 -10.63 3.08 10.19
CA ALA A 91 -11.33 4.34 9.99
C ALA A 91 -11.85 4.47 8.55
N GLN A 92 -11.08 4.03 7.55
CA GLN A 92 -11.56 3.98 6.17
C GLN A 92 -12.69 2.96 6.01
N ASP A 93 -12.51 1.74 6.51
CA ASP A 93 -13.51 0.66 6.41
C ASP A 93 -14.87 1.10 6.98
N THR A 94 -14.85 1.70 8.17
CA THR A 94 -16.04 2.23 8.84
C THR A 94 -16.68 3.36 8.02
N PHE A 95 -15.87 4.28 7.50
CA PHE A 95 -16.37 5.43 6.75
C PHE A 95 -16.99 5.04 5.39
N CYS A 96 -16.41 4.02 4.76
CA CYS A 96 -16.76 3.52 3.43
C CYS A 96 -17.76 2.35 3.47
N ALA A 97 -18.25 1.97 4.65
CA ALA A 97 -19.22 0.90 4.80
C ALA A 97 -20.50 1.17 3.96
N ASN A 98 -20.96 0.16 3.22
CA ASN A 98 -22.16 0.19 2.37
C ASN A 98 -22.13 1.28 1.27
N THR A 99 -20.95 1.73 0.86
CA THR A 99 -20.77 2.71 -0.22
C THR A 99 -19.43 2.48 -0.92
N SER A 100 -19.12 3.25 -1.96
CA SER A 100 -17.80 3.26 -2.57
C SER A 100 -17.04 4.50 -2.13
N CYS A 101 -15.74 4.36 -1.93
CA CYS A 101 -14.85 5.46 -1.59
C CYS A 101 -13.79 5.66 -2.66
N VAL A 102 -13.36 6.90 -2.81
CA VAL A 102 -12.24 7.31 -3.65
C VAL A 102 -11.22 8.10 -2.84
N ILE A 103 -9.94 8.04 -3.20
CA ILE A 103 -8.87 8.82 -2.56
C ILE A 103 -8.78 10.18 -3.25
N THR A 104 -9.11 11.26 -2.54
CA THR A 104 -9.15 12.62 -3.11
C THR A 104 -7.82 13.36 -3.02
N VAL A 105 -7.03 13.07 -1.98
CA VAL A 105 -5.71 13.66 -1.79
C VAL A 105 -4.82 12.68 -1.03
N VAL A 106 -3.54 12.63 -1.40
CA VAL A 106 -2.47 12.04 -0.58
C VAL A 106 -1.67 13.18 0.02
N TYR A 107 -1.64 13.26 1.34
CA TYR A 107 -1.04 14.37 2.05
C TYR A 107 0.48 14.26 2.08
N ASP A 108 1.13 15.42 2.04
CA ASP A 108 2.57 15.56 2.22
C ASP A 108 2.93 15.59 3.70
N GLN A 109 3.68 14.58 4.13
CA GLN A 109 4.11 14.44 5.52
C GLN A 109 5.26 15.37 5.90
N SER A 110 5.93 16.00 4.92
CA SER A 110 7.11 16.85 5.16
C SER A 110 6.80 18.18 5.84
N GLY A 111 5.52 18.58 5.89
CA GLY A 111 5.09 19.87 6.40
C GLY A 111 5.31 21.04 5.44
N ARG A 112 5.76 20.78 4.20
CA ARG A 112 5.86 21.79 3.12
C ARG A 112 4.54 21.97 2.37
N GLY A 113 3.55 21.15 2.69
CA GLY A 113 2.21 21.23 2.18
C GLY A 113 2.13 20.81 0.73
N ASN A 114 3.00 19.92 0.25
CA ASN A 114 3.03 19.40 -1.13
C ASN A 114 1.97 18.33 -1.43
N ASP A 115 0.79 18.46 -0.84
CA ASP A 115 -0.31 17.51 -0.98
C ASP A 115 -0.67 17.24 -2.45
N LEU A 116 -0.74 15.96 -2.80
CA LEU A 116 -1.09 15.46 -4.13
C LEU A 116 -2.60 15.29 -4.24
N TRP A 117 -3.26 16.23 -4.93
CA TRP A 117 -4.69 16.16 -5.21
C TRP A 117 -4.92 15.43 -6.53
N TYR A 118 -6.02 14.67 -6.61
CA TYR A 118 -6.36 14.06 -7.89
C TYR A 118 -6.61 15.15 -8.94
N GLN A 119 -6.14 14.92 -10.16
CA GLN A 119 -6.38 15.82 -11.28
C GLN A 119 -7.86 15.74 -11.66
N GLY A 120 -8.57 16.86 -11.61
CA GLY A 120 -10.05 16.91 -11.71
C GLY A 120 -10.74 17.22 -10.37
N SER A 121 -9.99 17.54 -9.33
CA SER A 121 -10.51 18.10 -8.08
C SER A 121 -10.80 19.59 -8.22
N SER A 122 -11.45 20.18 -7.21
CA SER A 122 -11.61 21.64 -7.12
C SER A 122 -10.29 22.36 -6.86
N VAL A 123 -9.31 21.68 -6.26
CA VAL A 123 -7.97 22.22 -5.96
C VAL A 123 -7.06 22.14 -7.18
N VAL A 124 -7.12 21.03 -7.91
CA VAL A 124 -6.37 20.80 -9.14
C VAL A 124 -7.35 20.44 -10.25
N PRO A 125 -7.91 21.45 -10.96
CA PRO A 125 -8.74 21.21 -12.12
C PRO A 125 -7.99 20.40 -13.16
N GLY A 126 -8.67 19.42 -13.76
CA GLY A 126 -8.12 18.51 -14.75
C GLY A 126 -9.10 18.27 -15.89
N SER A 127 -8.74 17.33 -16.77
CA SER A 127 -9.60 16.87 -17.86
C SER A 127 -10.93 16.30 -17.33
N SER A 128 -11.98 16.36 -18.16
CA SER A 128 -13.28 15.76 -17.84
C SER A 128 -13.22 14.24 -17.66
N GLN A 129 -12.18 13.61 -18.22
CA GLN A 129 -11.91 12.19 -18.12
C GLN A 129 -11.22 11.80 -16.82
N SER A 130 -10.59 12.74 -16.13
CA SER A 130 -9.84 12.45 -14.91
C SER A 130 -10.77 12.10 -13.74
N LYS A 131 -10.37 11.11 -12.94
CA LYS A 131 -11.11 10.58 -11.80
C LYS A 131 -10.15 10.25 -10.65
N PRO A 132 -10.56 10.36 -9.38
CA PRO A 132 -9.77 9.85 -8.27
C PRO A 132 -9.75 8.30 -8.26
N ALA A 133 -8.70 7.70 -7.72
CA ALA A 133 -8.58 6.27 -7.54
C ALA A 133 -9.60 5.74 -6.51
N ILE A 134 -10.09 4.51 -6.69
CA ILE A 134 -10.98 3.85 -5.73
C ILE A 134 -10.17 3.42 -4.51
N ALA A 135 -10.64 3.78 -3.32
CA ALA A 135 -9.90 3.61 -2.06
C ALA A 135 -9.79 2.17 -1.57
N THR A 136 -10.60 1.26 -2.12
CA THR A 136 -10.75 -0.13 -1.66
C THR A 136 -10.32 -1.16 -2.71
N THR A 137 -9.72 -0.75 -3.83
CA THR A 137 -9.34 -1.67 -4.91
C THR A 137 -8.32 -2.70 -4.46
N GLU A 138 -7.35 -2.28 -3.65
CA GLU A 138 -6.31 -3.18 -3.13
C GLU A 138 -5.99 -2.86 -1.68
N SER A 139 -6.06 -3.90 -0.83
CA SER A 139 -5.55 -3.87 0.53
C SER A 139 -4.31 -4.75 0.65
N LEU A 140 -3.49 -4.43 1.64
CA LEU A 140 -2.22 -5.09 1.92
C LEU A 140 -1.94 -5.07 3.42
N THR A 141 -0.86 -5.73 3.83
CA THR A 141 -0.33 -5.63 5.18
C THR A 141 1.02 -4.90 5.16
N VAL A 142 1.19 -3.94 6.07
CA VAL A 142 2.45 -3.22 6.33
C VAL A 142 2.64 -3.13 7.85
N GLY A 143 3.77 -3.61 8.35
CA GLY A 143 4.05 -3.69 9.78
C GLY A 143 3.02 -4.54 10.54
N GLY A 144 2.50 -5.60 9.91
CA GLY A 144 1.44 -6.45 10.47
C GLY A 144 0.02 -5.85 10.47
N ASN A 145 -0.14 -4.60 10.03
CA ASN A 145 -1.43 -3.91 10.03
C ASN A 145 -1.99 -3.77 8.61
N LYS A 146 -3.32 -3.82 8.47
CA LYS A 146 -4.02 -3.58 7.21
C LYS A 146 -3.80 -2.14 6.74
N ALA A 147 -3.56 -1.96 5.45
CA ALA A 147 -3.50 -0.68 4.78
C ALA A 147 -4.15 -0.78 3.39
N TYR A 148 -4.35 0.37 2.74
CA TYR A 148 -4.84 0.46 1.36
C TYR A 148 -3.80 1.17 0.49
N SER A 149 -3.57 0.63 -0.71
CA SER A 149 -2.68 1.26 -1.68
C SER A 149 -3.41 2.33 -2.49
N LEU A 150 -2.65 3.19 -3.15
CA LEU A 150 -3.16 4.05 -4.19
C LEU A 150 -3.13 3.29 -5.53
N TYR A 151 -4.23 2.62 -5.85
CA TYR A 151 -4.37 1.80 -7.05
C TYR A 151 -4.80 2.66 -8.26
N ILE A 152 -3.85 3.00 -9.13
CA ILE A 152 -4.02 3.93 -10.25
C ILE A 152 -4.31 3.15 -11.53
N ASN A 153 -5.52 3.30 -12.04
CA ASN A 153 -5.90 2.85 -13.38
C ASN A 153 -5.83 4.01 -14.37
N PRO A 154 -5.93 3.73 -15.69
CA PRO A 154 -6.14 4.78 -16.68
C PRO A 154 -7.32 5.69 -16.27
N GLY A 155 -7.09 7.00 -16.36
CA GLY A 155 -8.00 8.04 -15.86
C GLY A 155 -7.72 8.52 -14.43
N ASN A 156 -6.90 7.80 -13.65
CA ASN A 156 -6.47 8.24 -12.32
C ASN A 156 -5.10 8.90 -12.38
N SER A 157 -4.94 10.08 -11.78
CA SER A 157 -3.64 10.71 -11.57
C SER A 157 -3.74 11.81 -10.52
N TYR A 158 -2.60 12.16 -9.95
CA TYR A 158 -2.48 13.17 -8.90
C TYR A 158 -1.37 14.15 -9.26
N TRP A 159 -1.52 15.39 -8.80
CA TRP A 159 -0.59 16.45 -9.15
C TRP A 159 -0.54 17.54 -8.10
N ARG A 160 0.59 18.22 -8.03
CA ARG A 160 0.78 19.43 -7.23
C ARG A 160 1.76 20.39 -7.89
N ASP A 161 1.41 21.68 -7.97
CA ASP A 161 2.41 22.73 -8.16
C ASP A 161 3.21 22.94 -6.86
N GLY A 162 4.49 22.58 -6.88
CA GLY A 162 5.41 22.67 -5.74
C GLY A 162 6.58 23.63 -5.95
N HIS A 163 6.58 24.45 -7.02
CA HIS A 163 7.74 25.28 -7.34
C HIS A 163 8.05 26.35 -6.27
N LEU A 164 7.06 26.69 -5.43
CA LEU A 164 7.19 27.65 -4.32
C LEU A 164 7.30 27.00 -2.94
N THR A 165 7.28 25.66 -2.85
CA THR A 165 7.28 24.91 -1.58
C THR A 165 8.60 24.16 -1.36
N GLY A 166 9.58 24.39 -2.24
CA GLY A 166 10.94 23.86 -2.14
C GLY A 166 11.18 22.59 -2.94
N VAL A 167 10.29 22.22 -3.87
CA VAL A 167 10.63 21.21 -4.88
C VAL A 167 11.76 21.78 -5.77
N PRO A 168 12.85 21.01 -6.03
CA PRO A 168 13.97 21.48 -6.83
C PRO A 168 13.58 21.93 -8.25
N THR A 169 14.13 23.06 -8.70
CA THR A 169 13.91 23.61 -10.05
C THR A 169 15.23 23.81 -10.80
N GLY A 170 15.15 23.93 -12.12
CA GLY A 170 16.30 24.03 -13.01
C GLY A 170 17.30 22.89 -12.79
N ALA A 171 18.55 23.29 -12.56
CA ALA A 171 19.66 22.37 -12.34
C ALA A 171 19.85 21.95 -10.87
N ALA A 172 18.95 22.35 -9.94
CA ALA A 172 19.08 21.98 -8.54
C ALA A 172 19.07 20.45 -8.38
N PRO A 173 19.96 19.87 -7.54
CA PRO A 173 20.02 18.42 -7.36
C PRO A 173 18.82 17.91 -6.57
N GLU A 174 18.36 16.71 -6.93
CA GLU A 174 17.28 16.02 -6.23
C GLU A 174 17.45 14.50 -6.26
N GLY A 175 16.68 13.83 -5.40
CA GLY A 175 16.49 12.40 -5.43
C GLY A 175 15.06 12.04 -5.07
N MET A 176 14.66 10.83 -5.40
CA MET A 176 13.33 10.34 -5.12
C MET A 176 13.30 8.82 -5.09
N TYR A 177 12.31 8.30 -4.38
CA TYR A 177 11.99 6.88 -4.41
C TYR A 177 10.47 6.70 -4.46
N MET A 178 10.04 5.56 -5.00
CA MET A 178 8.71 5.03 -4.74
C MET A 178 8.74 3.53 -4.50
N VAL A 179 7.83 3.05 -3.66
CA VAL A 179 7.44 1.64 -3.61
C VAL A 179 6.20 1.50 -4.50
N THR A 180 6.31 0.63 -5.50
CA THR A 180 5.31 0.38 -6.55
C THR A 180 5.05 -1.11 -6.76
N SER A 181 4.07 -1.47 -7.60
CA SER A 181 3.70 -2.85 -7.90
C SER A 181 4.25 -3.35 -9.22
N GLY A 182 5.17 -4.34 -9.19
CA GLY A 182 5.67 -5.03 -10.39
C GLY A 182 4.64 -5.87 -11.14
N THR A 183 3.43 -6.02 -10.60
CA THR A 183 2.35 -6.85 -11.19
C THR A 183 1.11 -6.06 -11.58
N HIS A 184 1.09 -4.75 -11.34
CA HIS A 184 0.00 -3.87 -11.77
C HIS A 184 0.66 -2.76 -12.58
N VAL A 185 0.76 -2.99 -13.89
CA VAL A 185 1.50 -2.15 -14.84
C VAL A 185 0.85 -2.28 -16.21
N ASN A 186 1.02 -1.28 -17.05
CA ASN A 186 0.75 -1.36 -18.48
C ASN A 186 1.81 -0.59 -19.29
N ASN A 187 1.57 -0.40 -20.58
CA ASN A 187 2.43 0.35 -21.50
C ASN A 187 1.87 1.74 -21.84
N GLY A 188 0.88 2.23 -21.10
CA GLY A 188 0.28 3.54 -21.32
C GLY A 188 1.12 4.64 -20.69
N CYS A 189 1.31 5.74 -21.41
CA CYS A 189 2.07 6.86 -20.89
C CYS A 189 1.25 7.66 -19.87
N CYS A 190 1.81 7.96 -18.69
CA CYS A 190 3.06 7.39 -18.13
C CYS A 190 2.87 7.18 -16.63
N PHE A 191 3.34 6.05 -16.07
CA PHE A 191 3.19 5.79 -14.63
C PHE A 191 4.40 6.37 -13.89
N ASP A 192 4.33 7.67 -13.64
CA ASP A 192 5.45 8.43 -13.10
C ASP A 192 5.23 8.88 -11.66
N TYR A 193 6.32 9.08 -10.92
CA TYR A 193 6.36 9.80 -9.65
C TYR A 193 7.64 10.64 -9.55
N GLY A 194 7.51 11.95 -9.34
CA GLY A 194 8.65 12.86 -9.32
C GLY A 194 8.33 14.26 -9.85
N ASN A 195 9.40 14.94 -10.28
CA ASN A 195 9.38 16.33 -10.72
C ASN A 195 8.77 16.47 -12.12
N SER A 196 7.87 17.44 -12.30
CA SER A 196 7.25 17.72 -13.60
C SER A 196 7.08 19.21 -13.87
N GLU A 197 6.48 19.51 -15.02
CA GLU A 197 6.08 20.84 -15.44
C GLU A 197 4.92 21.41 -14.61
N THR A 198 4.98 22.71 -14.39
CA THR A 198 3.97 23.48 -13.64
C THR A 198 2.72 23.79 -14.46
N THR A 199 2.89 23.82 -15.77
CA THR A 199 1.87 24.08 -16.79
C THR A 199 1.16 22.82 -17.28
N ARG A 200 1.66 21.64 -16.89
CA ARG A 200 1.25 20.33 -17.41
C ARG A 200 1.31 20.27 -18.94
N THR A 201 2.47 20.61 -19.48
CA THR A 201 2.80 20.59 -20.90
C THR A 201 4.21 20.08 -21.10
N ALA A 202 4.40 19.33 -22.18
CA ALA A 202 5.70 18.84 -22.65
C ALA A 202 6.59 20.02 -23.12
N ASP A 203 7.31 20.65 -22.19
CA ASP A 203 7.92 21.97 -22.44
C ASP A 203 9.32 21.90 -23.06
N ALA A 204 10.19 21.02 -22.57
CA ALA A 204 11.56 20.86 -23.07
C ALA A 204 12.24 19.60 -22.52
N ALA A 205 13.23 19.08 -23.25
CA ALA A 205 14.20 18.15 -22.68
C ALA A 205 14.77 18.65 -21.34
N GLY A 206 14.64 17.81 -20.31
CA GLY A 206 15.05 18.08 -18.94
C GLY A 206 14.05 18.87 -18.10
N ALA A 207 12.83 19.12 -18.60
CA ALA A 207 11.77 19.80 -17.84
C ALA A 207 11.11 18.91 -16.77
N MET A 208 11.17 17.58 -16.95
CA MET A 208 10.82 16.58 -15.94
C MET A 208 12.06 15.91 -15.37
N ASP A 209 11.88 15.30 -14.20
CA ASP A 209 12.83 14.37 -13.57
C ASP A 209 12.02 13.46 -12.65
N ALA A 210 11.47 12.39 -13.22
CA ALA A 210 10.55 11.50 -12.52
C ALA A 210 10.90 10.03 -12.70
N ILE A 211 10.62 9.22 -11.69
CA ILE A 211 10.69 7.77 -11.84
C ILE A 211 9.51 7.34 -12.69
N ASN A 212 9.77 6.67 -13.81
CA ASN A 212 8.77 5.89 -14.53
C ASN A 212 8.89 4.41 -14.15
N PHE A 213 7.75 3.75 -13.94
CA PHE A 213 7.70 2.30 -13.77
C PHE A 213 6.59 1.67 -14.59
N SER A 214 6.95 1.12 -15.75
CA SER A 214 5.98 0.63 -16.74
C SER A 214 6.55 -0.49 -17.61
N THR A 215 5.73 -1.00 -18.53
CA THR A 215 6.20 -1.89 -19.62
C THR A 215 6.47 -1.11 -20.91
N GLN A 216 6.55 0.22 -20.86
CA GLN A 216 6.77 1.04 -22.04
C GLN A 216 8.27 1.17 -22.38
N CYS A 217 8.64 0.81 -23.60
CA CYS A 217 10.02 0.84 -24.08
C CYS A 217 10.15 1.80 -25.28
N TRP A 218 10.42 3.09 -25.02
CA TRP A 218 10.37 4.13 -26.07
C TRP A 218 11.48 4.00 -27.11
N PHE A 219 12.69 3.65 -26.70
CA PHE A 219 13.87 3.66 -27.58
C PHE A 219 14.26 2.27 -28.10
N GLY A 220 13.48 1.24 -27.77
CA GLY A 220 13.85 -0.15 -28.01
C GLY A 220 15.01 -0.62 -27.10
N GLY A 221 15.42 -1.87 -27.28
CA GLY A 221 16.52 -2.45 -26.50
C GLY A 221 16.21 -2.73 -25.02
N CYS A 222 14.94 -2.74 -24.61
CA CYS A 222 14.62 -3.07 -23.23
C CYS A 222 14.72 -4.57 -22.94
N SER A 223 15.19 -4.92 -21.74
CA SER A 223 15.42 -6.31 -21.36
C SER A 223 14.11 -7.03 -21.00
N GLY A 224 13.71 -8.03 -21.78
CA GLY A 224 12.51 -8.83 -21.53
C GLY A 224 11.21 -8.05 -21.81
N THR A 225 10.17 -8.32 -21.02
CA THR A 225 8.83 -7.70 -21.17
C THR A 225 8.52 -6.66 -20.10
N GLY A 226 9.49 -6.30 -19.27
CA GLY A 226 9.31 -5.39 -18.14
C GLY A 226 8.51 -5.99 -16.97
N PRO A 227 8.01 -5.14 -16.05
CA PRO A 227 8.19 -3.68 -16.04
C PRO A 227 9.61 -3.26 -15.64
N TRP A 228 9.99 -2.04 -16.02
CA TRP A 228 11.33 -1.48 -15.79
C TRP A 228 11.27 -0.22 -14.94
N VAL A 229 12.36 0.06 -14.23
CA VAL A 229 12.62 1.39 -13.64
C VAL A 229 13.32 2.24 -14.69
N GLN A 230 12.74 3.41 -14.99
CA GLN A 230 13.25 4.38 -15.97
C GLN A 230 13.18 5.80 -15.37
N ALA A 231 13.85 6.75 -16.01
CA ALA A 231 13.69 8.17 -15.76
C ALA A 231 12.84 8.79 -16.87
N ASP A 232 11.72 9.41 -16.53
CA ASP A 232 11.09 10.39 -17.42
C ASP A 232 11.80 11.73 -17.23
N LEU A 233 12.49 12.17 -18.28
CA LEU A 233 13.23 13.44 -18.31
C LEU A 233 12.59 14.46 -19.25
N GLU A 234 11.34 14.22 -19.64
CA GLU A 234 10.59 14.90 -20.71
C GLU A 234 11.16 14.58 -22.11
N TRP A 235 10.28 14.31 -23.08
CA TRP A 235 10.60 13.75 -24.42
C TRP A 235 11.33 12.39 -24.40
N GLY A 236 11.24 11.63 -23.31
CA GLY A 236 11.84 10.30 -23.27
C GLY A 236 11.81 9.57 -21.94
N LEU A 237 11.57 8.25 -22.01
CA LEU A 237 11.75 7.32 -20.89
C LEU A 237 13.12 6.64 -20.96
N TYR A 238 14.07 7.18 -20.20
CA TYR A 238 15.46 6.77 -20.22
C TYR A 238 15.74 5.61 -19.25
N SER A 239 16.30 4.52 -19.78
CA SER A 239 16.87 3.44 -18.96
C SER A 239 18.32 3.70 -18.56
N GLY A 240 18.96 4.73 -19.14
CA GLY A 240 20.34 5.16 -18.90
C GLY A 240 20.64 6.49 -19.60
N GLY A 241 21.91 6.86 -19.75
CA GLY A 241 22.33 8.17 -20.25
C GLY A 241 22.27 8.37 -21.77
N SER A 242 21.48 7.58 -22.49
CA SER A 242 21.24 7.76 -23.92
C SER A 242 19.97 7.02 -24.36
N GLN A 243 19.61 7.18 -25.63
CA GLN A 243 18.56 6.40 -26.28
C GLN A 243 19.04 4.99 -26.69
N SER A 244 20.31 4.65 -26.44
CA SER A 244 20.85 3.31 -26.73
C SER A 244 20.54 2.34 -25.60
N TRP A 245 20.60 1.04 -25.91
CA TRP A 245 20.38 -0.01 -24.93
C TRP A 245 21.33 0.12 -23.72
N ASN A 246 20.75 0.22 -22.52
CA ASN A 246 21.46 0.04 -21.26
C ASN A 246 21.55 -1.48 -20.90
N PRO A 247 22.73 -2.10 -20.93
CA PRO A 247 22.89 -3.53 -20.64
C PRO A 247 22.55 -3.92 -19.20
N ASN A 248 22.55 -2.97 -18.26
CA ASN A 248 22.20 -3.21 -16.86
C ASN A 248 20.68 -3.09 -16.59
N GLN A 249 19.89 -2.64 -17.56
CA GLN A 249 18.43 -2.59 -17.41
C GLN A 249 17.88 -4.02 -17.24
N ARG A 250 16.97 -4.18 -16.28
CA ARG A 250 16.31 -5.46 -15.98
C ARG A 250 14.88 -5.24 -15.51
N ALA A 251 14.05 -6.26 -15.70
CA ALA A 251 12.68 -6.24 -15.22
C ALA A 251 12.59 -6.45 -13.69
N PHE A 252 11.60 -5.81 -13.07
CA PHE A 252 11.25 -5.97 -11.66
C PHE A 252 9.79 -6.43 -11.54
N THR A 253 9.58 -7.74 -11.47
CA THR A 253 8.24 -8.36 -11.53
C THR A 253 7.65 -8.70 -10.16
N ASN A 254 8.39 -8.42 -9.08
CA ASN A 254 7.93 -8.62 -7.71
C ASN A 254 6.68 -7.77 -7.42
N LYS A 255 5.78 -8.25 -6.55
CA LYS A 255 4.57 -7.48 -6.21
C LYS A 255 4.88 -6.13 -5.54
N TYR A 256 5.97 -6.03 -4.81
CA TYR A 256 6.44 -4.78 -4.22
C TYR A 256 7.86 -4.50 -4.72
N VAL A 257 8.03 -3.36 -5.39
CA VAL A 257 9.28 -2.94 -6.01
C VAL A 257 9.66 -1.59 -5.44
N THR A 258 10.89 -1.45 -4.98
CA THR A 258 11.49 -0.14 -4.70
C THR A 258 12.13 0.36 -5.98
N ALA A 259 11.76 1.55 -6.44
CA ALA A 259 12.37 2.24 -7.56
C ALA A 259 12.97 3.56 -7.06
N MET A 260 14.16 3.92 -7.54
CA MET A 260 14.86 5.15 -7.14
C MET A 260 15.48 5.86 -8.34
N LEU A 261 15.43 7.18 -8.28
CA LEU A 261 16.07 8.11 -9.21
C LEU A 261 16.75 9.21 -8.41
N LYS A 262 17.98 9.56 -8.80
CA LYS A 262 18.64 10.78 -8.31
C LYS A 262 19.40 11.46 -9.43
N ASN A 263 19.42 12.78 -9.41
CA ASN A 263 19.95 13.59 -10.49
C ASN A 263 20.62 14.83 -9.92
N ASN A 264 21.85 15.12 -10.34
CA ASN A 264 22.53 16.34 -9.88
C ASN A 264 22.19 17.58 -10.71
N GLY A 265 21.29 17.42 -11.69
CA GLY A 265 20.77 18.47 -12.55
C GLY A 265 21.73 19.01 -13.61
N THR A 266 22.97 18.50 -13.67
CA THR A 266 24.00 19.04 -14.57
C THR A 266 24.75 17.96 -15.32
N THR A 267 25.33 16.99 -14.64
CA THR A 267 26.27 16.06 -15.29
C THR A 267 25.86 14.61 -15.19
N ARG A 268 25.10 14.20 -14.16
CA ARG A 268 24.83 12.78 -13.90
C ARG A 268 23.50 12.52 -13.22
N PHE A 269 22.99 11.33 -13.46
CA PHE A 269 21.86 10.74 -12.74
C PHE A 269 22.10 9.25 -12.50
N ALA A 270 21.33 8.67 -11.58
CA ALA A 270 21.37 7.25 -11.29
C ALA A 270 19.97 6.67 -11.16
N LEU A 271 19.82 5.42 -11.58
CA LEU A 271 18.61 4.61 -11.47
C LEU A 271 18.91 3.36 -10.65
N LYS A 272 18.05 3.04 -9.69
CA LYS A 272 18.14 1.81 -8.91
C LYS A 272 16.78 1.14 -8.77
N GLY A 273 16.80 -0.18 -8.61
CA GLY A 273 15.60 -0.95 -8.30
C GLY A 273 15.88 -2.11 -7.34
N SER A 274 14.86 -2.54 -6.62
CA SER A 274 14.92 -3.73 -5.76
C SER A 274 13.55 -4.35 -5.52
N ASN A 275 13.54 -5.57 -4.97
CA ASN A 275 12.37 -6.11 -4.31
C ASN A 275 12.16 -5.37 -2.98
N ALA A 276 11.01 -4.73 -2.78
CA ALA A 276 10.73 -4.00 -1.54
C ALA A 276 10.52 -4.92 -0.33
N GLN A 277 10.37 -6.24 -0.52
CA GLN A 277 10.23 -7.20 0.57
C GLN A 277 11.56 -7.82 1.02
N ALA A 278 12.63 -7.71 0.23
CA ALA A 278 13.93 -8.31 0.57
C ALA A 278 15.08 -7.78 -0.29
N GLY A 279 16.28 -7.80 0.26
CA GLY A 279 17.52 -7.57 -0.48
C GLY A 279 17.91 -6.10 -0.65
N ASN A 280 18.99 -5.91 -1.39
CA ASN A 280 19.65 -4.61 -1.59
C ASN A 280 19.23 -3.96 -2.91
N LEU A 281 19.49 -2.66 -3.05
CA LEU A 281 19.32 -1.96 -4.31
C LEU A 281 20.29 -2.49 -5.38
N THR A 282 19.77 -2.67 -6.58
CA THR A 282 20.56 -2.92 -7.79
C THR A 282 20.71 -1.61 -8.54
N THR A 283 21.95 -1.17 -8.79
CA THR A 283 22.22 -0.03 -9.67
C THR A 283 22.02 -0.42 -11.13
N LEU A 284 21.07 0.24 -11.79
CA LEU A 284 20.74 0.05 -13.20
C LEU A 284 21.51 1.03 -14.07
N TRP A 285 21.67 2.26 -13.59
CA TRP A 285 22.47 3.28 -14.23
C TRP A 285 23.09 4.16 -13.16
N ASP A 286 24.33 4.56 -13.38
CA ASP A 286 24.97 5.66 -12.66
C ASP A 286 25.99 6.29 -13.60
N GLY A 287 25.64 7.44 -14.17
CA GLY A 287 26.44 8.02 -15.24
C GLY A 287 25.85 9.30 -15.79
N ALA A 288 26.35 9.71 -16.96
CA ALA A 288 26.02 10.98 -17.58
C ALA A 288 24.52 11.13 -17.88
N LEU A 289 24.03 12.37 -17.87
CA LEU A 289 22.73 12.71 -18.45
C LEU A 289 22.73 12.46 -19.97
N PRO A 290 21.56 12.19 -20.58
CA PRO A 290 21.45 12.12 -22.03
C PRO A 290 21.91 13.41 -22.73
N PRO A 291 22.49 13.32 -23.95
CA PRO A 291 22.88 14.50 -24.71
C PRO A 291 21.70 15.48 -24.88
N GLY A 292 21.93 16.76 -24.55
CA GLY A 292 20.90 17.82 -24.64
C GLY A 292 20.06 18.05 -23.37
N TYR A 293 20.25 17.24 -22.32
CA TYR A 293 19.51 17.35 -21.04
C TYR A 293 20.29 18.09 -19.94
N SER A 294 21.51 18.54 -20.25
CA SER A 294 22.36 19.32 -19.34
C SER A 294 22.40 20.80 -19.74
N PRO A 295 22.19 21.74 -18.80
CA PRO A 295 21.61 21.51 -17.48
C PRO A 295 20.13 21.12 -17.59
N MET A 296 19.62 20.43 -16.56
CA MET A 296 18.19 20.16 -16.41
C MET A 296 17.41 21.48 -16.25
N LYS A 297 16.12 21.45 -16.61
CA LYS A 297 15.19 22.59 -16.65
C LYS A 297 13.93 22.33 -15.83
N LYS A 298 14.08 21.54 -14.76
CA LYS A 298 12.99 21.10 -13.88
C LYS A 298 12.12 22.26 -13.41
N GLN A 299 10.81 22.05 -13.33
CA GLN A 299 9.90 23.15 -12.97
C GLN A 299 9.36 23.07 -11.54
N GLY A 300 9.49 21.92 -10.87
CA GLY A 300 9.15 21.77 -9.47
C GLY A 300 7.68 21.49 -9.17
N ALA A 301 6.89 21.08 -10.17
CA ALA A 301 5.65 20.40 -9.87
C ALA A 301 5.92 18.93 -9.49
N ILE A 302 4.92 18.27 -8.91
CA ILE A 302 4.97 16.87 -8.53
C ILE A 302 3.84 16.14 -9.26
N ILE A 303 4.18 15.09 -10.00
CA ILE A 303 3.21 14.17 -10.62
C ILE A 303 3.13 12.85 -9.86
N LEU A 304 2.00 12.18 -9.97
CA LEU A 304 1.85 10.78 -9.61
C LEU A 304 0.83 10.09 -10.51
N GLY A 305 1.30 9.07 -11.22
CA GLY A 305 0.52 8.17 -12.04
C GLY A 305 0.18 8.70 -13.43
N SER A 306 0.79 9.79 -13.89
CA SER A 306 0.67 10.29 -15.27
C SER A 306 1.99 10.93 -15.71
N GLY A 307 2.19 11.10 -17.02
CA GLY A 307 3.25 11.97 -17.56
C GLY A 307 3.00 13.45 -17.25
N GLY A 308 4.02 14.28 -17.49
CA GLY A 308 4.02 15.72 -17.20
C GLY A 308 3.02 16.52 -18.01
N ASP A 309 2.71 16.10 -19.24
CA ASP A 309 1.74 16.75 -20.14
C ASP A 309 0.27 16.39 -19.85
N CYS A 310 0.03 15.55 -18.84
CA CYS A 310 -1.30 15.16 -18.38
C CYS A 310 -1.63 15.81 -17.02
N CYS A 311 -2.89 16.02 -16.64
CA CYS A 311 -4.15 15.83 -17.32
C CYS A 311 -4.94 17.13 -17.17
N LYS A 312 -4.41 18.22 -17.73
CA LYS A 312 -4.97 19.56 -17.55
C LYS A 312 -6.36 19.73 -18.18
N PRO A 313 -7.13 20.77 -17.82
CA PRO A 313 -8.40 21.07 -18.47
C PRO A 313 -8.27 21.14 -19.99
N GLY A 314 -9.17 20.44 -20.70
CA GLY A 314 -9.11 20.31 -22.17
C GLY A 314 -8.06 19.31 -22.69
N GLY A 315 -7.24 18.72 -21.82
CA GLY A 315 -6.27 17.67 -22.16
C GLY A 315 -6.84 16.26 -22.08
N GLY A 316 -5.97 15.27 -22.31
CA GLY A 316 -6.30 13.85 -22.20
C GLY A 316 -6.41 13.34 -20.77
N ALA A 317 -6.59 12.02 -20.65
CA ALA A 317 -6.56 11.29 -19.38
C ALA A 317 -5.24 10.52 -19.24
N ASN A 318 -4.88 10.19 -18.00
CA ASN A 318 -3.82 9.22 -17.76
C ASN A 318 -4.12 7.91 -18.51
N LEU A 319 -3.16 7.38 -19.25
CA LEU A 319 -3.27 6.08 -19.92
C LEU A 319 -2.55 4.96 -19.17
N SER A 320 -1.74 5.31 -18.19
CA SER A 320 -0.92 4.39 -17.43
C SER A 320 -1.72 3.64 -16.36
N ALA A 321 -1.19 2.49 -15.95
CA ALA A 321 -1.66 1.73 -14.82
C ALA A 321 -0.48 1.44 -13.87
N GLY A 322 -0.72 1.57 -12.58
CA GLY A 322 0.28 1.34 -11.55
C GLY A 322 -0.31 1.35 -10.14
N THR A 323 0.44 0.83 -9.17
CA THR A 323 0.06 0.95 -7.76
C THR A 323 1.15 1.71 -7.02
N PHE A 324 0.79 2.80 -6.36
CA PHE A 324 1.69 3.53 -5.48
C PHE A 324 1.39 3.18 -4.02
N TYR A 325 2.42 2.84 -3.24
CA TYR A 325 2.28 2.57 -1.81
C TYR A 325 2.85 3.71 -0.97
N GLU A 326 4.09 4.08 -1.24
CA GLU A 326 4.78 5.21 -0.64
C GLU A 326 5.87 5.76 -1.55
N GLY A 327 6.31 6.98 -1.30
CA GLY A 327 7.42 7.61 -1.99
C GLY A 327 7.74 8.98 -1.42
N ALA A 328 8.96 9.43 -1.63
CA ALA A 328 9.39 10.78 -1.26
C ALA A 328 10.30 11.36 -2.32
N MET A 329 10.30 12.70 -2.39
CA MET A 329 11.28 13.50 -3.11
C MET A 329 12.14 14.25 -2.10
N VAL A 330 13.41 14.44 -2.40
CA VAL A 330 14.40 15.06 -1.51
C VAL A 330 15.19 16.15 -2.21
N SER A 331 15.62 17.15 -1.44
CA SER A 331 16.56 18.18 -1.92
C SER A 331 18.00 17.68 -1.77
N GLY A 332 18.82 17.84 -2.80
CA GLY A 332 20.19 17.32 -2.83
C GLY A 332 20.31 15.98 -3.56
N TYR A 333 21.55 15.52 -3.76
CA TYR A 333 21.86 14.25 -4.42
C TYR A 333 22.17 13.17 -3.38
N PRO A 334 21.26 12.23 -3.09
CA PRO A 334 21.44 11.30 -1.97
C PRO A 334 22.63 10.38 -2.17
N SER A 335 23.35 10.12 -1.08
CA SER A 335 24.41 9.12 -1.08
C SER A 335 23.85 7.71 -1.25
N ASP A 336 24.65 6.80 -1.81
CA ASP A 336 24.30 5.38 -1.90
C ASP A 336 24.03 4.75 -0.53
N ALA A 337 24.75 5.19 0.49
CA ALA A 337 24.55 4.73 1.86
C ALA A 337 23.16 5.14 2.39
N THR A 338 22.73 6.38 2.11
CA THR A 338 21.40 6.88 2.48
C THR A 338 20.30 6.07 1.79
N GLU A 339 20.40 5.83 0.48
CA GLU A 339 19.43 5.05 -0.28
C GLU A 339 19.37 3.58 0.18
N ASN A 340 20.53 2.97 0.48
CA ASN A 340 20.58 1.61 1.02
C ASN A 340 19.92 1.51 2.40
N ALA A 341 20.08 2.52 3.25
CA ALA A 341 19.40 2.57 4.55
C ALA A 341 17.87 2.75 4.39
N VAL A 342 17.42 3.55 3.41
CA VAL A 342 16.01 3.67 3.06
C VAL A 342 15.45 2.33 2.56
N GLN A 343 16.17 1.63 1.68
CA GLN A 343 15.77 0.29 1.22
C GLN A 343 15.66 -0.69 2.39
N ALA A 344 16.63 -0.70 3.32
CA ALA A 344 16.56 -1.55 4.50
C ALA A 344 15.31 -1.25 5.37
N ASN A 345 14.95 0.04 5.51
CA ASN A 345 13.73 0.45 6.18
C ASN A 345 12.46 -0.02 5.45
N ILE A 346 12.43 0.05 4.12
CA ILE A 346 11.31 -0.44 3.30
C ILE A 346 11.14 -1.95 3.47
N VAL A 347 12.24 -2.72 3.44
CA VAL A 347 12.21 -4.17 3.70
C VAL A 347 11.68 -4.47 5.11
N ALA A 348 12.16 -3.74 6.11
CA ALA A 348 11.69 -3.86 7.49
C ALA A 348 10.22 -3.45 7.68
N ALA A 349 9.65 -2.67 6.76
CA ALA A 349 8.22 -2.35 6.77
C ALA A 349 7.33 -3.59 6.60
N GLY A 350 7.87 -4.68 6.02
CA GLY A 350 7.16 -5.95 5.94
C GLY A 350 5.92 -5.89 5.05
N TYR A 351 6.05 -5.28 3.86
CA TYR A 351 5.02 -5.34 2.84
C TYR A 351 4.65 -6.80 2.54
N SER A 352 3.37 -7.12 2.57
CA SER A 352 2.87 -8.40 2.07
C SER A 352 1.52 -8.18 1.40
N THR A 353 1.28 -8.92 0.31
CA THR A 353 -0.06 -9.06 -0.26
C THR A 353 -0.91 -9.55 0.88
N GLY A 354 -2.05 -8.92 1.17
CA GLY A 354 -2.92 -9.32 2.27
C GLY A 354 -3.21 -10.82 2.25
N THR A 355 -2.35 -11.59 2.88
CA THR A 355 -2.45 -13.02 3.18
C THR A 355 -2.23 -13.27 4.67
N THR A 356 -1.99 -12.20 5.43
CA THR A 356 -2.50 -12.10 6.80
C THR A 356 -3.65 -11.11 6.83
N ASN A 357 -4.69 -11.37 6.04
CA ASN A 357 -5.99 -11.29 6.69
C ASN A 357 -5.89 -12.35 7.80
N PRO A 358 -6.03 -12.06 9.11
CA PRO A 358 -6.61 -13.08 9.95
C PRO A 358 -7.92 -13.41 9.24
N GLY A 359 -8.01 -14.58 8.60
CA GLY A 359 -9.07 -14.85 7.64
C GLY A 359 -10.42 -14.40 8.18
N GLY A 360 -11.17 -13.72 7.35
CA GLY A 360 -12.47 -13.20 7.74
C GLY A 360 -13.42 -14.35 8.04
N THR A 361 -14.45 -14.09 8.85
CA THR A 361 -15.46 -15.11 9.07
C THR A 361 -16.44 -15.13 7.90
N VAL A 362 -16.77 -16.33 7.41
CA VAL A 362 -17.91 -16.55 6.52
C VAL A 362 -19.06 -16.98 7.42
N ARG A 363 -19.94 -16.05 7.79
CA ARG A 363 -20.97 -16.27 8.81
C ARG A 363 -22.33 -16.53 8.17
N ALA A 364 -22.94 -17.67 8.51
CA ALA A 364 -24.29 -18.03 8.11
C ALA A 364 -25.28 -17.10 8.82
N VAL A 365 -26.03 -16.31 8.05
CA VAL A 365 -26.97 -15.31 8.59
C VAL A 365 -28.09 -15.99 9.38
N GLY A 366 -28.68 -17.07 8.86
CA GLY A 366 -29.78 -17.77 9.53
C GLY A 366 -29.41 -18.43 10.87
N ALA A 367 -28.15 -18.82 11.05
CA ALA A 367 -27.67 -19.49 12.27
C ALA A 367 -26.83 -18.58 13.18
N GLY A 368 -26.33 -17.45 12.68
CA GLY A 368 -25.38 -16.60 13.39
C GLY A 368 -24.02 -17.25 13.67
N LYS A 369 -23.68 -18.31 12.92
CA LYS A 369 -22.51 -19.20 13.12
C LYS A 369 -21.55 -19.12 11.95
N CYS A 370 -20.30 -19.50 12.16
CA CYS A 370 -19.23 -19.40 11.19
C CYS A 370 -19.04 -20.70 10.40
N LEU A 371 -18.69 -20.56 9.12
CA LEU A 371 -18.21 -21.66 8.29
C LEU A 371 -16.92 -22.21 8.91
N ASP A 372 -16.96 -23.48 9.26
CA ASP A 372 -15.97 -24.16 10.08
C ASP A 372 -15.49 -25.43 9.40
N VAL A 373 -14.21 -25.73 9.57
CA VAL A 373 -13.62 -26.98 9.12
C VAL A 373 -13.13 -27.77 10.34
N PRO A 374 -13.65 -28.99 10.60
CA PRO A 374 -13.27 -29.76 11.80
C PRO A 374 -11.86 -30.37 11.74
N SER A 375 -11.22 -30.41 10.58
CA SER A 375 -9.90 -30.99 10.35
C SER A 375 -9.22 -30.34 9.13
N SER A 376 -7.89 -30.30 9.08
CA SER A 376 -7.14 -29.81 7.91
C SER A 376 -6.96 -30.85 6.80
N THR A 377 -7.43 -32.08 7.01
CA THR A 377 -7.36 -33.17 6.01
C THR A 377 -8.21 -32.84 4.78
N ALA A 378 -7.64 -33.00 3.58
CA ALA A 378 -8.39 -32.84 2.33
C ALA A 378 -9.57 -33.83 2.27
N GLY A 379 -10.73 -33.33 1.83
CA GLY A 379 -12.00 -34.08 1.79
C GLY A 379 -12.88 -33.86 3.03
N THR A 380 -12.39 -33.15 4.04
CA THR A 380 -13.19 -32.78 5.21
C THR A 380 -14.35 -31.87 4.80
N GLN A 381 -15.58 -32.28 5.11
CA GLN A 381 -16.78 -31.49 4.83
C GLN A 381 -16.86 -30.27 5.76
N ALA A 382 -17.14 -29.11 5.18
CA ALA A 382 -17.38 -27.90 5.94
C ALA A 382 -18.72 -27.99 6.70
N ARG A 383 -18.77 -27.33 7.85
CA ARG A 383 -19.93 -27.25 8.73
C ARG A 383 -20.10 -25.83 9.22
N ILE A 384 -21.16 -25.57 9.98
CA ILE A 384 -21.25 -24.35 10.79
C ILE A 384 -20.93 -24.65 12.26
N TRP A 385 -20.27 -23.71 12.92
CA TRP A 385 -19.94 -23.77 14.33
C TRP A 385 -19.97 -22.38 14.94
N ASP A 386 -20.02 -22.28 16.27
CA ASP A 386 -19.82 -20.99 16.94
C ASP A 386 -18.54 -20.31 16.44
N CYS A 387 -18.62 -19.00 16.27
CA CYS A 387 -17.50 -18.20 15.79
C CYS A 387 -16.44 -18.11 16.89
N THR A 388 -15.36 -18.86 16.73
CA THR A 388 -14.26 -18.98 17.70
C THR A 388 -13.08 -18.08 17.37
N GLY A 389 -12.99 -17.58 16.13
CA GLY A 389 -11.82 -16.86 15.62
C GLY A 389 -10.63 -17.79 15.31
N GLY A 390 -10.82 -19.11 15.35
CA GLY A 390 -9.79 -20.09 15.04
C GLY A 390 -9.39 -20.12 13.57
N ALA A 391 -8.18 -20.60 13.28
CA ALA A 391 -7.64 -20.70 11.91
C ALA A 391 -8.50 -21.57 10.96
N ASN A 392 -9.29 -22.49 11.53
CA ASN A 392 -10.20 -23.36 10.81
C ASN A 392 -11.56 -22.70 10.46
N GLN A 393 -11.74 -21.43 10.83
CA GLN A 393 -12.89 -20.56 10.48
C GLN A 393 -12.44 -19.27 9.79
N ALA A 394 -11.13 -19.13 9.58
CA ALA A 394 -10.50 -17.97 9.01
C ALA A 394 -10.43 -18.13 7.48
N TRP A 395 -11.37 -17.52 6.77
CA TRP A 395 -11.49 -17.64 5.32
C TRP A 395 -10.95 -16.42 4.59
N ILE A 396 -10.23 -16.66 3.50
CA ILE A 396 -9.69 -15.61 2.64
C ILE A 396 -10.25 -15.80 1.23
N ARG A 397 -10.79 -14.74 0.65
CA ARG A 397 -11.22 -14.76 -0.75
C ARG A 397 -10.06 -14.33 -1.66
N SER A 398 -9.63 -15.20 -2.57
CA SER A 398 -8.62 -14.86 -3.57
C SER A 398 -9.19 -13.99 -4.69
N ALA A 399 -8.31 -13.31 -5.44
CA ALA A 399 -8.70 -12.58 -6.65
C ALA A 399 -9.33 -13.50 -7.72
N SER A 400 -8.97 -14.77 -7.74
CA SER A 400 -9.56 -15.81 -8.60
C SER A 400 -10.90 -16.38 -8.07
N GLY A 401 -11.45 -15.81 -7.00
CA GLY A 401 -12.74 -16.22 -6.44
C GLY A 401 -12.69 -17.49 -5.59
N GLN A 402 -11.52 -18.03 -5.24
CA GLN A 402 -11.42 -19.14 -4.30
C GLN A 402 -11.65 -18.65 -2.87
N LEU A 403 -12.28 -19.48 -2.03
CA LEU A 403 -12.31 -19.27 -0.58
C LEU A 403 -11.29 -20.22 0.05
N THR A 404 -10.22 -19.67 0.61
CA THR A 404 -9.12 -20.44 1.20
C THR A 404 -9.16 -20.43 2.72
N VAL A 405 -8.74 -21.52 3.35
CA VAL A 405 -8.60 -21.68 4.80
C VAL A 405 -7.22 -22.27 5.13
N TYR A 406 -6.72 -22.00 6.33
CA TYR A 406 -5.32 -22.21 6.72
C TYR A 406 -4.34 -21.40 5.85
N SER A 407 -3.03 -21.59 6.04
CA SER A 407 -2.00 -20.82 5.34
C SER A 407 -0.76 -21.67 5.00
N GLY A 408 0.13 -21.14 4.15
CA GLY A 408 1.38 -21.81 3.77
C GLY A 408 1.15 -23.17 3.11
N GLY A 409 1.98 -24.16 3.43
CA GLY A 409 1.87 -25.52 2.90
C GLY A 409 0.59 -26.27 3.33
N GLU A 410 -0.15 -25.75 4.31
CA GLU A 410 -1.39 -26.33 4.79
C GLU A 410 -2.64 -25.73 4.16
N GLN A 411 -2.51 -24.67 3.35
CA GLN A 411 -3.63 -23.98 2.70
C GLN A 411 -4.55 -24.97 1.96
N LYS A 412 -5.86 -24.77 2.12
CA LYS A 412 -6.91 -25.51 1.43
C LYS A 412 -7.95 -24.56 0.85
N CYS A 413 -8.69 -25.03 -0.15
CA CYS A 413 -9.75 -24.29 -0.82
C CYS A 413 -11.11 -24.94 -0.52
N LEU A 414 -12.15 -24.13 -0.34
CA LEU A 414 -13.54 -24.58 -0.30
C LEU A 414 -13.90 -25.15 -1.68
N ASP A 415 -14.42 -26.37 -1.70
CA ASP A 415 -14.48 -27.22 -2.89
C ASP A 415 -15.84 -27.93 -2.97
N ALA A 416 -16.51 -27.84 -4.13
CA ALA A 416 -17.64 -28.69 -4.45
C ALA A 416 -17.14 -30.10 -4.80
N TYR A 417 -17.39 -31.06 -3.89
CA TYR A 417 -16.73 -32.37 -3.89
C TYR A 417 -16.89 -33.11 -5.22
N GLY A 418 -15.76 -33.54 -5.78
CA GLY A 418 -15.72 -34.33 -7.01
C GLY A 418 -16.21 -33.56 -8.25
N GLN A 419 -16.16 -32.22 -8.24
CA GLN A 419 -16.66 -31.36 -9.31
C GLN A 419 -18.14 -31.60 -9.66
N GLN A 420 -18.93 -32.06 -8.68
CA GLN A 420 -20.35 -32.31 -8.89
C GLN A 420 -21.13 -30.99 -8.91
N THR A 421 -22.19 -30.96 -9.72
CA THR A 421 -23.02 -29.77 -9.95
C THR A 421 -24.49 -29.96 -9.54
N SER A 422 -24.82 -31.07 -8.87
CA SER A 422 -26.17 -31.38 -8.39
C SER A 422 -26.43 -30.87 -6.98
N ALA A 423 -27.70 -30.58 -6.66
CA ALA A 423 -28.12 -30.27 -5.30
C ALA A 423 -27.84 -31.46 -4.36
N GLY A 424 -27.36 -31.16 -3.15
CA GLY A 424 -26.88 -32.14 -2.17
C GLY A 424 -25.39 -32.46 -2.29
N THR A 425 -24.68 -31.91 -3.28
CA THR A 425 -23.23 -32.04 -3.38
C THR A 425 -22.57 -31.51 -2.12
N LYS A 426 -21.69 -32.31 -1.51
CA LYS A 426 -20.94 -31.92 -0.31
C LYS A 426 -19.97 -30.78 -0.63
N VAL A 427 -19.89 -29.80 0.27
CA VAL A 427 -18.85 -28.77 0.21
C VAL A 427 -17.76 -29.12 1.20
N VAL A 428 -16.56 -29.37 0.69
CA VAL A 428 -15.40 -29.85 1.45
C VAL A 428 -14.26 -28.84 1.38
N ILE A 429 -13.17 -29.13 2.07
CA ILE A 429 -11.86 -28.53 1.77
C ILE A 429 -11.00 -29.45 0.93
N TRP A 430 -10.25 -28.90 -0.02
CA TRP A 430 -9.29 -29.67 -0.83
C TRP A 430 -8.01 -28.87 -1.11
N SER A 431 -6.98 -29.53 -1.62
CA SER A 431 -5.79 -28.83 -2.12
C SER A 431 -6.20 -27.83 -3.21
N CYS A 432 -5.78 -26.58 -3.06
CA CYS A 432 -6.06 -25.53 -4.02
C CYS A 432 -5.43 -25.86 -5.37
N ASN A 433 -6.25 -25.97 -6.41
CA ASN A 433 -5.83 -26.38 -7.75
C ASN A 433 -6.37 -25.45 -8.85
N GLY A 434 -7.10 -24.40 -8.49
CA GLY A 434 -7.63 -23.38 -9.41
C GLY A 434 -8.81 -23.84 -10.27
N GLN A 435 -9.31 -25.05 -10.09
CA GLN A 435 -10.44 -25.58 -10.87
C GLN A 435 -11.74 -24.82 -10.56
N PRO A 436 -12.71 -24.77 -11.51
CA PRO A 436 -13.97 -24.04 -11.33
C PRO A 436 -14.82 -24.48 -10.11
N ASN A 437 -14.69 -25.74 -9.67
CA ASN A 437 -15.41 -26.26 -8.49
C ASN A 437 -14.87 -25.70 -7.16
N GLN A 438 -13.76 -24.96 -7.18
CA GLN A 438 -13.19 -24.24 -6.03
C GLN A 438 -13.42 -22.73 -6.11
N GLN A 439 -14.12 -22.25 -7.15
CA GLN A 439 -14.37 -20.83 -7.36
C GLN A 439 -15.82 -20.47 -6.98
N TRP A 440 -15.96 -19.34 -6.31
CA TRP A 440 -17.20 -18.91 -5.69
C TRP A 440 -17.50 -17.44 -5.98
N ASN A 441 -18.73 -17.18 -6.42
CA ASN A 441 -19.28 -15.85 -6.55
C ASN A 441 -19.88 -15.44 -5.20
N VAL A 442 -19.37 -14.35 -4.62
CA VAL A 442 -19.97 -13.74 -3.42
C VAL A 442 -20.87 -12.62 -3.91
N ASN A 443 -22.17 -12.79 -3.74
CA ASN A 443 -23.17 -11.94 -4.38
C ASN A 443 -23.65 -10.84 -3.42
N ALA A 444 -24.02 -9.68 -3.97
CA ALA A 444 -24.50 -8.54 -3.18
C ALA A 444 -25.80 -8.83 -2.41
N ASN A 445 -26.56 -9.85 -2.82
CA ASN A 445 -27.77 -10.29 -2.13
C ASN A 445 -27.49 -11.21 -0.93
N GLY A 446 -26.23 -11.49 -0.60
CA GLY A 446 -25.81 -12.31 0.53
C GLY A 446 -25.60 -13.80 0.21
N THR A 447 -25.89 -14.27 -1.00
CA THR A 447 -25.60 -15.67 -1.36
C THR A 447 -24.15 -15.86 -1.79
N ILE A 448 -23.62 -17.07 -1.57
CA ILE A 448 -22.37 -17.53 -2.17
C ILE A 448 -22.73 -18.63 -3.17
N THR A 449 -22.41 -18.46 -4.45
CA THR A 449 -22.71 -19.45 -5.50
C THR A 449 -21.46 -20.07 -6.08
N GLY A 450 -21.50 -21.38 -6.35
CA GLY A 450 -20.42 -22.06 -7.05
C GLY A 450 -20.34 -21.58 -8.50
N VAL A 451 -19.16 -21.17 -8.96
CA VAL A 451 -18.97 -20.71 -10.34
C VAL A 451 -19.32 -21.80 -11.35
N GLN A 452 -18.96 -23.06 -11.04
CA GLN A 452 -19.23 -24.21 -11.91
C GLN A 452 -20.71 -24.63 -11.92
N SER A 453 -21.35 -24.69 -10.76
CA SER A 453 -22.70 -25.27 -10.61
C SER A 453 -23.82 -24.24 -10.71
N GLY A 454 -23.54 -22.97 -10.41
CA GLY A 454 -24.55 -21.94 -10.19
C GLY A 454 -25.40 -22.13 -8.92
N LEU A 455 -25.14 -23.19 -8.13
CA LEU A 455 -25.87 -23.52 -6.91
C LEU A 455 -25.33 -22.74 -5.71
N CYS A 456 -26.18 -22.57 -4.69
CA CYS A 456 -25.87 -21.80 -3.49
C CYS A 456 -25.16 -22.66 -2.44
N LEU A 457 -24.24 -22.04 -1.71
CA LEU A 457 -23.68 -22.55 -0.46
C LEU A 457 -24.78 -22.55 0.60
N ASP A 458 -25.11 -23.72 1.12
CA ASP A 458 -26.33 -23.97 1.90
C ASP A 458 -26.01 -24.71 3.19
N VAL A 459 -26.55 -24.24 4.33
CA VAL A 459 -26.58 -25.02 5.56
C VAL A 459 -27.72 -26.03 5.49
N SER A 460 -27.37 -27.31 5.47
CA SER A 460 -28.29 -28.41 5.24
C SER A 460 -29.46 -28.40 6.23
N GLY A 461 -30.69 -28.47 5.68
CA GLY A 461 -31.93 -28.48 6.46
C GLY A 461 -32.20 -27.20 7.24
N ALA A 462 -31.54 -26.08 6.88
CA ALA A 462 -31.61 -24.81 7.60
C ALA A 462 -31.29 -24.93 9.10
N SER A 463 -30.52 -25.94 9.48
CA SER A 463 -30.18 -26.19 10.89
C SER A 463 -29.34 -25.05 11.46
N THR A 464 -29.63 -24.68 12.71
CA THR A 464 -28.87 -23.69 13.47
C THR A 464 -27.94 -24.35 14.50
N ALA A 465 -27.83 -25.68 14.52
CA ALA A 465 -26.99 -26.40 15.47
C ALA A 465 -25.51 -26.39 15.06
N ASN A 466 -24.62 -26.39 16.05
CA ASN A 466 -23.19 -26.63 15.82
C ASN A 466 -22.99 -28.00 15.15
N GLY A 467 -22.19 -28.03 14.10
CA GLY A 467 -21.91 -29.24 13.34
C GLY A 467 -22.85 -29.48 12.16
N ALA A 468 -23.85 -28.62 11.93
CA ALA A 468 -24.67 -28.72 10.72
C ALA A 468 -23.81 -28.56 9.46
N LEU A 469 -23.95 -29.51 8.53
CA LEU A 469 -23.09 -29.62 7.35
C LEU A 469 -23.47 -28.62 6.26
N VAL A 470 -22.47 -28.22 5.48
CA VAL A 470 -22.64 -27.33 4.33
C VAL A 470 -22.65 -28.15 3.03
N GLN A 471 -23.52 -27.77 2.11
CA GLN A 471 -23.75 -28.42 0.83
C GLN A 471 -24.02 -27.39 -0.28
N LEU A 472 -24.03 -27.85 -1.53
CA LEU A 472 -24.63 -27.12 -2.64
C LEU A 472 -26.13 -27.39 -2.67
N TRP A 473 -26.93 -26.34 -2.86
CA TRP A 473 -28.37 -26.49 -3.02
C TRP A 473 -28.94 -25.49 -4.01
N THR A 474 -30.13 -25.79 -4.55
CA THR A 474 -30.87 -24.86 -5.40
C THR A 474 -31.08 -23.55 -4.65
N CYS A 475 -30.69 -22.44 -5.27
CA CYS A 475 -30.85 -21.12 -4.68
C CYS A 475 -32.34 -20.79 -4.52
N HIS A 476 -32.77 -20.56 -3.28
CA HIS A 476 -34.15 -20.24 -2.91
C HIS A 476 -34.25 -19.05 -1.95
N ASN A 477 -33.16 -18.29 -1.79
CA ASN A 477 -33.05 -17.10 -0.94
C ASN A 477 -33.41 -17.33 0.55
N GLY A 478 -33.39 -18.58 1.02
CA GLY A 478 -33.59 -18.89 2.44
C GLY A 478 -32.44 -18.37 3.29
N SER A 479 -32.69 -18.08 4.56
CA SER A 479 -31.68 -17.53 5.49
C SER A 479 -30.47 -18.46 5.70
N ASN A 480 -30.64 -19.76 5.44
CA ASN A 480 -29.59 -20.78 5.46
C ASN A 480 -28.66 -20.76 4.21
N GLN A 481 -28.96 -19.93 3.22
CA GLN A 481 -28.13 -19.66 2.04
C GLN A 481 -27.53 -18.24 2.04
N GLN A 482 -27.76 -17.49 3.11
CA GLN A 482 -27.29 -16.13 3.28
C GLN A 482 -26.04 -16.12 4.15
N TRP A 483 -25.00 -15.44 3.69
CA TRP A 483 -23.67 -15.40 4.29
C TRP A 483 -23.13 -13.98 4.32
N THR A 484 -22.45 -13.63 5.40
CA THR A 484 -21.66 -12.39 5.49
C THR A 484 -20.19 -12.72 5.57
N LEU A 485 -19.36 -12.01 4.80
CA LEU A 485 -17.91 -12.06 4.89
C LEU A 485 -17.45 -10.85 5.69
N THR A 486 -16.75 -11.08 6.81
CA THR A 486 -16.30 -10.02 7.72
C THR A 486 -14.83 -10.15 8.02
#